data_AF-A0A5B0FL48-F1
#
_entry.id   AF-A0A5B0FL48-F1
#
_cell.length_a   1.000
_cell.length_b   1.000
_cell.length_c   1.000
_cell.angle_alpha   90.00
_cell.angle_beta   90.00
_cell.angle_gamma   90.00
#
_symmetry.space_group_name_H-M   'P 1'
#
loop_
_entity.id
_entity.type
_entity.pdbx_description
1 polymer ?
#
loop_
_entity_poly.entity_id
_entity_poly.type
_entity_poly.pdbx_seq_one_letter_code
_entity_poly.pdbx_strand_id
1 'polypeptide(L)'
;MKRENEKQPVISLSDESFKHYLIHRYGEHSGNYSWENARREWSEPIPSETLIQLYNRAKKDIENSGGRIVGYEVVDDVLISHEVVNSRWPENWMWVLQFNND
;
A
#
# COMPACT_ATOMS: atom_id res chain seq x y z
N MET A 1 10.55 -19.82 26.92
CA MET A 1 11.27 -19.93 25.64
C MET A 1 11.09 -18.63 24.88
N LYS A 2 12.17 -17.89 24.59
CA LYS A 2 12.12 -16.75 23.68
C LYS A 2 11.95 -17.34 22.28
N ARG A 3 10.86 -17.01 21.58
CA ARG A 3 10.75 -17.33 20.15
C ARG A 3 11.83 -16.53 19.44
N GLU A 4 12.86 -17.19 18.96
CA GLU A 4 13.86 -16.58 18.09
C GLU A 4 13.13 -16.06 16.84
N ASN A 5 13.48 -14.84 16.44
CA ASN A 5 12.96 -14.11 15.28
C ASN A 5 12.63 -15.00 14.08
N GLU A 6 11.38 -15.41 13.93
CA GLU A 6 10.86 -15.87 12.65
C GLU A 6 10.93 -14.68 11.69
N LYS A 7 11.76 -14.78 10.65
CA LYS A 7 11.97 -13.70 9.69
C LYS A 7 10.66 -13.43 8.95
N GLN A 8 9.96 -12.35 9.31
CA GLN A 8 8.74 -11.93 8.63
C GLN A 8 9.04 -11.60 7.15
N PRO A 9 8.20 -12.04 6.19
CA PRO A 9 8.35 -11.69 4.80
C PRO A 9 8.12 -10.18 4.65
N VAL A 10 9.07 -9.51 4.00
CA VAL A 10 9.03 -8.07 3.73
C VAL A 10 9.12 -7.84 2.24
N ILE A 11 8.21 -7.03 1.71
CA ILE A 11 8.21 -6.57 0.32
C ILE A 11 8.32 -5.05 0.35
N SER A 12 9.23 -4.50 -0.47
CA SER A 12 9.32 -3.06 -0.71
C SER A 12 8.87 -2.75 -2.13
N LEU A 13 8.11 -1.68 -2.29
CA LEU A 13 7.52 -1.24 -3.55
C LEU A 13 7.74 0.26 -3.72
N SER A 14 8.06 0.69 -4.94
CA SER A 14 7.97 2.12 -5.29
C SER A 14 6.52 2.60 -5.19
N ASP A 15 6.29 3.92 -5.18
CA ASP A 15 4.95 4.49 -5.23
C ASP A 15 4.11 3.91 -6.38
N GLU A 16 4.67 3.88 -7.59
CA GLU A 16 4.01 3.32 -8.76
C GLU A 16 3.72 1.82 -8.64
N SER A 17 4.70 1.03 -8.18
CA SER A 17 4.48 -0.41 -7.98
C SER A 17 3.44 -0.69 -6.90
N PHE A 18 3.33 0.17 -5.89
CA PHE A 18 2.32 0.04 -4.85
C PHE A 18 0.92 0.41 -5.35
N LYS A 19 0.78 1.47 -6.15
CA LYS A 19 -0.48 1.78 -6.85
C LYS A 19 -0.95 0.58 -7.67
N HIS A 20 -0.06 -0.02 -8.46
CA HIS A 20 -0.36 -1.24 -9.22
C HIS A 20 -0.86 -2.38 -8.31
N TYR A 21 -0.14 -2.65 -7.21
CA TYR A 21 -0.53 -3.66 -6.24
C TYR A 21 -1.94 -3.42 -5.70
N LEU A 22 -2.25 -2.18 -5.30
CA LEU A 22 -3.55 -1.81 -4.76
C LEU A 22 -4.67 -2.05 -5.77
N ILE A 23 -4.49 -1.63 -7.02
CA ILE A 23 -5.47 -1.81 -8.09
C ILE A 23 -5.69 -3.29 -8.37
N HIS A 24 -4.60 -4.04 -8.58
CA HIS A 24 -4.68 -5.44 -8.94
C HIS A 24 -5.31 -6.30 -7.86
N ARG A 25 -5.02 -6.01 -6.58
CA ARG A 25 -5.46 -6.85 -5.47
C ARG A 25 -6.79 -6.40 -4.88
N TYR A 26 -7.11 -5.11 -4.90
CA TYR A 26 -8.28 -4.56 -4.20
C TYR A 26 -9.27 -3.82 -5.10
N GLY A 27 -8.95 -3.59 -6.38
CA GLY A 27 -9.77 -2.81 -7.31
C GLY A 27 -11.15 -3.39 -7.61
N GLU A 28 -11.33 -4.72 -7.60
CA GLU A 28 -12.61 -5.34 -7.98
C GLU A 28 -13.80 -5.05 -7.04
N HIS A 29 -13.59 -4.44 -5.85
CA HIS A 29 -14.70 -4.14 -4.92
C HIS A 29 -14.86 -2.67 -4.50
N SER A 30 -14.22 -1.71 -5.17
CA SER A 30 -14.49 -0.29 -4.91
C SER A 30 -15.73 0.16 -5.68
N GLY A 31 -16.90 0.15 -5.06
CA GLY A 31 -18.21 0.23 -5.73
C GLY A 31 -18.57 1.48 -6.56
N ASN A 32 -17.65 2.39 -6.90
CA ASN A 32 -17.95 3.66 -7.59
C ASN A 32 -17.17 3.93 -8.89
N TYR A 33 -16.23 3.09 -9.31
CA TYR A 33 -15.51 3.28 -10.58
C TYR A 33 -15.53 1.98 -11.38
N SER A 34 -15.66 2.09 -12.70
CA SER A 34 -15.55 0.96 -13.62
C SER A 34 -14.07 0.56 -13.76
N TRP A 35 -13.52 -0.15 -12.76
CA TRP A 35 -12.10 -0.53 -12.66
C TRP A 35 -11.59 -1.41 -13.80
N GLU A 36 -12.50 -2.03 -14.56
CA GLU A 36 -12.16 -2.79 -15.76
C GLU A 36 -11.43 -1.94 -16.80
N ASN A 37 -11.68 -0.62 -16.83
CA ASN A 37 -11.03 0.31 -17.74
C ASN A 37 -9.64 0.74 -17.24
N ALA A 38 -9.51 1.08 -15.94
CA ALA A 38 -8.21 1.42 -15.33
C ALA A 38 -7.21 0.25 -15.33
N ARG A 39 -7.71 -0.99 -15.28
CA ARG A 39 -6.89 -2.21 -15.41
C ARG A 39 -6.44 -2.47 -16.84
N ARG A 40 -7.15 -1.95 -17.85
CA ARG A 40 -6.85 -2.15 -19.29
C ARG A 40 -6.04 -1.03 -19.89
N GLU A 41 -6.27 0.21 -19.47
CA GLU A 41 -5.60 1.40 -19.97
C GLU A 41 -5.16 2.24 -18.79
N TRP A 42 -3.86 2.20 -18.49
CA TRP A 42 -3.15 3.10 -17.57
C TRP A 42 -3.09 4.55 -18.10
N SER A 43 -4.07 4.96 -18.91
CA SER A 43 -4.10 6.22 -19.64
C SER A 43 -4.61 7.39 -18.78
N GLU A 44 -5.40 7.11 -17.74
CA GLU A 44 -5.94 8.14 -16.84
C GLU A 44 -5.29 8.08 -15.45
N PRO A 45 -4.86 9.22 -14.90
CA PRO A 45 -4.34 9.27 -13.53
C PRO A 45 -5.44 8.90 -12.54
N ILE A 46 -5.13 7.99 -11.63
CA ILE A 46 -6.08 7.50 -10.63
C ILE A 46 -6.30 8.60 -9.58
N PRO A 47 -7.57 8.95 -9.28
CA PRO A 47 -7.85 9.94 -8.25
C PRO A 47 -7.22 9.57 -6.90
N SER A 48 -6.61 10.54 -6.21
CA SER A 48 -5.97 10.27 -4.91
C SER A 48 -6.93 9.67 -3.89
N GLU A 49 -8.20 10.11 -3.88
CA GLU A 49 -9.23 9.58 -2.97
C GLU A 49 -9.46 8.07 -3.17
N THR A 50 -9.46 7.62 -4.42
CA THR A 50 -9.53 6.19 -4.75
C THR A 50 -8.33 5.44 -4.18
N LEU A 51 -7.11 5.93 -4.41
CA LEU A 51 -5.90 5.25 -3.93
C LEU A 51 -5.91 5.15 -2.40
N ILE A 52 -6.39 6.19 -1.71
CA ILE A 52 -6.57 6.19 -0.25
C ILE A 52 -7.59 5.14 0.19
N GLN A 53 -8.73 5.01 -0.50
CA GLN A 53 -9.73 3.98 -0.19
C GLN A 53 -9.15 2.56 -0.35
N LEU A 54 -8.42 2.30 -1.45
CA LEU A 54 -7.77 1.03 -1.69
C LEU A 54 -6.67 0.74 -0.66
N TYR A 55 -5.86 1.75 -0.33
CA TYR A 55 -4.84 1.67 0.73
C TYR A 55 -5.46 1.30 2.08
N ASN A 56 -6.54 1.99 2.49
CA ASN A 56 -7.19 1.72 3.78
C ASN A 56 -7.73 0.28 3.84
N ARG A 57 -8.26 -0.23 2.73
CA ARG A 57 -8.68 -1.63 2.63
C ARG A 57 -7.50 -2.59 2.73
N ALA A 58 -6.42 -2.34 2.00
CA ALA A 58 -5.20 -3.15 2.04
C ALA A 58 -4.56 -3.16 3.43
N LYS A 59 -4.47 -1.99 4.06
CA LYS A 59 -3.95 -1.83 5.43
C LYS A 59 -4.75 -2.66 6.42
N LYS A 60 -6.08 -2.54 6.39
CA LYS A 60 -6.96 -3.34 7.27
C LYS A 60 -6.81 -4.84 7.02
N ASP A 61 -6.74 -5.27 5.76
CA ASP A 61 -6.57 -6.69 5.40
C ASP A 61 -5.24 -7.25 5.93
N ILE A 62 -4.14 -6.53 5.70
CA ILE A 62 -2.81 -6.92 6.16
C ILE A 62 -2.72 -6.91 7.69
N GLU A 63 -3.24 -5.88 8.36
CA GLU A 63 -3.23 -5.78 9.82
C GLU A 63 -4.07 -6.87 10.50
N ASN A 64 -5.20 -7.28 9.89
CA ASN A 64 -5.99 -8.41 10.38
C ASN A 64 -5.21 -9.74 10.36
N SER A 65 -4.22 -9.88 9.46
CA SER A 65 -3.32 -11.04 9.42
C SER A 65 -2.07 -10.87 10.29
N GLY A 66 -2.00 -9.83 11.12
CA GLY A 66 -0.83 -9.53 11.96
C GLY A 66 0.34 -8.89 11.22
N GLY A 67 0.15 -8.51 9.95
CA GLY A 67 1.11 -7.76 9.16
C GLY A 67 1.02 -6.25 9.34
N ARG A 68 1.78 -5.49 8.54
CA ARG A 68 1.70 -4.02 8.49
C ARG A 68 2.08 -3.45 7.12
N ILE A 69 1.56 -2.26 6.82
CA ILE A 69 1.97 -1.43 5.68
C ILE A 69 2.53 -0.11 6.22
N VAL A 70 3.74 0.25 5.80
CA VAL A 70 4.42 1.50 6.19
C VAL A 70 4.94 2.22 4.95
N GLY A 71 4.66 3.52 4.85
CA GLY A 71 5.26 4.39 3.85
C GLY A 71 6.56 5.02 4.36
N TYR A 72 7.54 5.20 3.50
CA TYR A 72 8.82 5.82 3.83
C TYR A 72 9.14 6.95 2.86
N GLU A 73 9.65 8.04 3.38
CA GLU A 73 10.11 9.21 2.61
C GLU A 73 11.51 9.62 3.08
N VAL A 74 12.31 10.16 2.17
CA VAL A 74 13.59 10.79 2.52
C VAL A 74 13.40 12.30 2.51
N VAL A 75 13.60 12.95 3.66
CA VAL A 75 13.52 14.40 3.84
C VAL A 75 14.82 14.86 4.47
N ASP A 76 15.53 15.78 3.83
CA ASP A 76 16.82 16.31 4.29
C ASP A 76 17.82 15.20 4.69
N ASP A 77 17.96 14.20 3.82
CA ASP A 77 18.79 12.99 4.02
C ASP A 77 18.39 12.10 5.22
N VAL A 78 17.21 12.33 5.80
CA VAL A 78 16.64 11.53 6.89
C VAL A 78 15.49 10.67 6.38
N LEU A 79 15.52 9.37 6.71
CA LEU A 79 14.43 8.44 6.42
C LEU A 79 13.31 8.61 7.45
N ILE A 80 12.13 9.02 7.00
CA ILE A 80 10.92 9.21 7.80
C ILE A 80 9.93 8.10 7.46
N SER A 81 9.28 7.54 8.49
CA SER A 81 8.24 6.51 8.35
C SER A 81 6.85 7.08 8.60
N HIS A 82 5.87 6.62 7.83
CA HIS A 82 4.48 7.04 7.89
C HIS A 82 3.55 5.83 7.94
N GLU A 83 2.74 5.74 8.99
CA GLU A 83 1.80 4.64 9.23
C GLU A 83 0.41 4.87 8.62
N VAL A 84 0.11 6.11 8.22
CA VAL A 84 -1.20 6.53 7.71
C VAL A 84 -1.06 7.45 6.51
N VAL A 85 -1.98 7.31 5.56
CA VAL A 85 -2.19 8.28 4.47
C VAL A 85 -3.37 9.17 4.86
N ASN A 86 -3.15 10.48 4.80
CA ASN A 86 -4.17 11.48 5.11
C ASN A 86 -4.98 11.83 3.84
N SER A 87 -5.31 13.11 3.65
CA SER A 87 -6.23 13.61 2.62
C SER A 87 -5.69 13.62 1.19
N ARG A 88 -4.39 13.37 0.98
CA ARG A 88 -3.75 13.34 -0.35
C ARG A 88 -2.81 12.15 -0.46
N TRP A 89 -2.74 11.58 -1.65
CA TRP A 89 -1.80 10.51 -1.94
C TRP A 89 -0.37 11.05 -1.95
N PRO A 90 0.59 10.40 -1.28
CA PRO A 90 1.98 10.84 -1.28
C PRO A 90 2.69 10.34 -2.54
N GLU A 91 3.31 11.25 -3.29
CA GLU A 91 3.94 10.91 -4.59
C GLU A 91 5.37 10.35 -4.44
N ASN A 92 6.03 10.60 -3.30
CA ASN A 92 7.45 10.29 -3.10
C ASN A 92 7.71 9.16 -2.09
N TRP A 93 6.67 8.40 -1.73
CA TRP A 93 6.81 7.35 -0.74
C TRP A 93 7.25 6.02 -1.35
N MET A 94 8.11 5.32 -0.63
CA MET A 94 8.37 3.90 -0.82
C MET A 94 7.56 3.11 0.19
N TRP A 95 6.92 2.05 -0.25
CA TRP A 95 5.96 1.28 0.54
C TRP A 95 6.57 -0.04 0.98
N VAL A 96 6.50 -0.33 2.27
CA VAL A 96 6.98 -1.58 2.85
C VAL A 96 5.79 -2.34 3.43
N LEU A 97 5.57 -3.54 2.91
CA LEU A 97 4.56 -4.47 3.39
C LEU A 97 5.29 -5.57 4.16
N GLN A 98 4.86 -5.80 5.38
CA GLN A 98 5.37 -6.89 6.23
C GLN A 98 4.22 -7.83 6.53
N PHE A 99 4.45 -9.11 6.32
CA PHE A 99 3.46 -10.14 6.52
C PHE A 99 3.83 -10.95 7.77
N ASN A 100 2.83 -11.46 8.47
CA ASN A 100 3.09 -12.44 9.51
C ASN A 100 3.48 -13.78 8.85
N ASN A 101 4.39 -14.53 9.47
CA ASN A 101 4.54 -15.94 9.16
C ASN A 101 3.53 -16.68 10.03
N ASP A 102 2.49 -17.22 9.42
CA ASP A 102 1.68 -18.26 10.05
C ASP A 102 2.30 -19.63 9.80
#